data_AF-A0A2E9Y361-F1
#
_entry.id   AF-A0A2E9Y361-F1
#
_cell.length_a   1.000
_cell.length_b   1.000
_cell.length_c   1.000
_cell.angle_alpha   90.00
_cell.angle_beta   90.00
_cell.angle_gamma   90.00
#
_symmetry.space_group_name_H-M   'P 1'
#
loop_
_entity.id
_entity.type
_entity.pdbx_description
1 polymer ?
#
loop_
_entity_poly.entity_id
_entity_poly.type
_entity_poly.pdbx_seq_one_letter_code
_entity_poly.pdbx_strand_id
1 'polypeptide(L)' 'MGADIIKIETPAGNATRNLGPCKNEDLASMYLASNRNKCSIMLDLTQEAGQIIPMSAWWH' A
#
# COMPACT_ATOMS: atom_id res chain seq x y z
N MET A 1 -20.63 1.60 5.76
CA MET A 1 -19.77 1.83 6.93
C MET A 1 -18.35 1.99 6.39
N GLY A 2 -17.69 3.12 6.68
CA GLY A 2 -16.41 3.47 6.06
C GLY A 2 -15.32 3.70 7.09
N ALA A 3 -14.08 3.47 6.69
CA ALA A 3 -12.87 3.78 7.46
C ALA A 3 -11.81 4.33 6.49
N ASP A 4 -10.97 5.22 6.98
CA ASP A 4 -9.77 5.64 6.26
C ASP A 4 -8.71 4.55 6.43
N ILE A 5 -8.42 3.83 5.34
CA ILE A 5 -7.51 2.68 5.36
C ILE A 5 -6.25 3.02 4.58
N ILE A 6 -5.10 2.97 5.28
CA ILE A 6 -3.78 3.09 4.67
C ILE A 6 -3.13 1.70 4.67
N LYS A 7 -2.80 1.21 3.49
CA LYS A 7 -2.04 -0.01 3.28
C LYS A 7 -0.55 0.31 3.32
N ILE A 8 0.19 -0.42 4.16
CA ILE A 8 1.65 -0.40 4.18
C ILE A 8 2.16 -1.51 3.26
N GLU A 9 3.08 -1.17 2.36
CA GLU A 9 3.74 -2.12 1.47
C GLU A 9 5.26 -2.08 1.65
N THR A 10 5.93 -3.19 1.37
CA THR A 10 7.38 -3.26 1.34
C THR A 10 7.94 -2.50 0.14
N PRO A 11 9.26 -2.22 0.08
CA PRO A 11 9.91 -1.63 -1.09
C PRO A 11 9.69 -2.40 -2.40
N ALA A 12 9.55 -3.73 -2.32
CA ALA A 12 9.24 -4.58 -3.46
C ALA A 12 7.75 -4.57 -3.87
N GLY A 13 6.90 -3.89 -3.10
CA GLY A 13 5.46 -3.87 -3.28
C GLY A 13 4.76 -5.15 -2.82
N ASN A 14 3.43 -5.11 -2.78
CA ASN A 14 2.60 -6.26 -2.49
C ASN A 14 2.49 -7.18 -3.73
N ALA A 15 2.66 -8.49 -3.55
CA ALA A 15 2.59 -9.47 -4.64
C ALA A 15 1.31 -9.41 -5.48
N THR A 16 0.19 -8.94 -4.92
CA THR A 16 -1.07 -8.80 -5.68
C THR A 16 -1.00 -7.76 -6.80
N ARG A 17 -0.03 -6.83 -6.77
CA ARG A 17 0.22 -5.83 -7.83
C ARG A 17 0.48 -6.46 -9.19
N ASN A 18 1.00 -7.68 -9.20
CA ASN A 18 1.36 -8.42 -10.41
C ASN A 18 0.57 -9.75 -10.55
N LEU A 19 -0.45 -9.97 -9.72
CA LEU A 19 -1.23 -11.20 -9.74
C LEU A 19 -2.49 -11.08 -10.61
N GLY A 20 -2.46 -11.76 -11.75
CA GLY A 20 -3.57 -11.85 -12.71
C GLY A 20 -3.42 -10.93 -13.91
N PRO A 21 -4.46 -10.84 -14.77
CA PRO A 21 -4.45 -9.97 -15.95
C PRO A 21 -4.15 -8.52 -15.57
N CYS A 22 -3.27 -7.90 -16.34
CA CYS A 22 -2.72 -6.58 -16.04
C CYS A 22 -2.71 -5.74 -17.32
N LYS A 23 -3.31 -4.54 -17.26
CA LYS A 23 -3.28 -3.58 -18.38
C LYS A 23 -2.22 -2.50 -18.20
N ASN A 24 -1.94 -2.13 -16.94
CA ASN A 24 -0.95 -1.13 -16.55
C ASN A 24 -0.09 -1.76 -15.47
N GLU A 25 1.23 -1.52 -15.50
CA GLU A 25 2.16 -2.07 -14.51
C GLU A 25 1.69 -1.82 -13.06
N ASP A 26 1.90 -2.82 -12.20
CA ASP A 26 1.52 -2.85 -10.78
C ASP A 26 0.02 -2.69 -10.45
N LEU A 27 -0.86 -2.74 -11.45
CA LEU A 27 -2.30 -2.64 -11.32
C LEU A 27 -3.01 -3.90 -11.83
N ALA A 28 -2.47 -5.07 -11.47
CA ALA A 28 -3.12 -6.34 -11.81
C ALA A 28 -4.53 -6.44 -11.19
N SER A 29 -5.38 -7.26 -11.82
CA SER A 29 -6.79 -7.39 -11.46
C SER A 29 -7.02 -7.69 -9.97
N MET A 30 -6.15 -8.51 -9.34
CA MET A 30 -6.26 -8.83 -7.92
C MET A 30 -5.97 -7.62 -7.01
N TYR A 31 -4.97 -6.80 -7.37
CA TYR A 31 -4.66 -5.57 -6.66
C TYR A 31 -5.83 -4.60 -6.72
N LEU A 32 -6.38 -4.39 -7.92
CA LEU A 32 -7.52 -3.49 -8.12
C LEU A 32 -8.75 -3.97 -7.35
N ALA A 33 -9.04 -5.27 -7.33
CA ALA A 33 -10.22 -5.79 -6.65
C ALA A 33 -10.17 -5.61 -5.13
N SER A 34 -8.98 -5.82 -4.53
CA SER A 34 -8.80 -5.94 -3.07
C SER A 34 -8.37 -4.65 -2.36
N ASN A 35 -8.01 -3.62 -3.12
CA ASN A 35 -7.49 -2.35 -2.59
C ASN A 35 -8.32 -1.12 -2.98
N ARG A 36 -9.56 -1.32 -3.48
CA ARG A 36 -10.52 -0.21 -3.62
C ARG A 36 -10.74 0.47 -2.27
N ASN A 37 -10.74 1.80 -2.28
CA ASN A 37 -10.92 2.64 -1.09
C ASN A 37 -9.76 2.59 -0.07
N LYS A 38 -8.57 2.13 -0.49
CA LYS A 38 -7.36 2.19 0.33
C LYS A 38 -6.35 3.14 -0.30
N CYS A 39 -5.70 3.94 0.53
CA CYS A 39 -4.44 4.56 0.16
C CYS A 39 -3.29 3.57 0.40
N SER A 40 -2.18 3.72 -0.29
CA SER A 40 -1.00 2.87 -0.11
C SER A 40 0.24 3.72 0.10
N ILE A 41 1.09 3.31 1.05
CA ILE A 41 2.43 3.85 1.24
C ILE A 41 3.44 2.71 1.28
N MET A 42 4.68 3.03 0.92
CA MET A 42 5.79 2.10 0.94
C MET A 42 6.66 2.40 2.16
N LEU A 43 6.93 1.40 2.99
CA LEU A 43 7.81 1.49 4.16
C LEU A 43 8.71 0.26 4.24
N ASP A 44 9.99 0.50 4.50
CA ASP A 44 10.94 -0.57 4.84
C ASP A 44 11.04 -0.71 6.36
N LEU A 45 10.27 -1.65 6.91
CA LEU A 45 10.25 -1.90 8.36
C LEU A 45 11.52 -2.58 8.89
N THR A 46 12.45 -2.97 8.02
CA THR A 46 13.77 -3.50 8.42
C THR A 46 14.72 -2.39 8.84
N GLN A 47 14.47 -1.15 8.41
CA GLN A 47 15.21 0.03 8.81
C GLN A 47 14.57 0.62 10.07
N GLU A 48 15.39 1.10 11.00
CA GLU A 48 14.91 1.77 12.23
C GLU A 48 13.97 2.95 11.91
N ALA A 49 14.30 3.72 10.86
CA ALA A 49 13.46 4.81 10.38
C ALA A 49 12.06 4.36 9.91
N GLY A 50 11.94 3.17 9.32
CA GLY A 50 10.64 2.65 8.86
C GLY A 50 9.73 2.17 9.99
N GLN A 51 10.28 1.96 11.19
CA GLN A 51 9.54 1.58 12.39
C GLN A 51 8.96 2.80 13.12
N ILE A 52 9.37 4.01 12.72
CA ILE A 52 8.95 5.27 13.33
C ILE A 52 7.92 5.93 12.41
N ILE A 53 6.67 5.97 12.86
CA ILE A 53 5.59 6.69 12.15
C ILE A 53 5.21 7.92 12.99
N PRO A 54 5.68 9.12 12.63
CA PRO A 54 5.30 10.33 13.36
C PRO A 54 3.83 10.66 13.10
N MET A 55 3.04 10.71 14.17
CA MET A 55 1.60 11.04 14.14
C MET A 55 1.29 12.41 13.51
N SER A 56 2.24 13.35 13.54
CA SER A 56 2.08 14.70 12.98
C SER A 56 2.15 14.76 11.45
N ALA A 57 2.59 13.70 10.77
CA ALA A 57 2.74 13.71 9.31
C ALA A 57 1.45 13.39 8.54
N TRP A 58 0.37 13.04 9.24
CA TRP A 58 -0.79 12.40 8.61
C TRP A 58 -1.99 13.32 8.43
N TRP A 59 -2.20 14.34 9.27
CA TRP A 59 -3.39 15.21 9.21
C TRP A 59 -3.10 16.59 8.61
N HIS A 60 -3.50 16.76 7.35
CA HIS A 60 -3.84 18.04 6.72
C HIS A 60 -5.13 17.87 5.92
#